data_AF-A0A459YFT8-F1
#
_entry.id   AF-A0A459YFT8-F1
#
_cell.length_a   1.000
_cell.length_b   1.000
_cell.length_c   1.000
_cell.angle_alpha   90.00
_cell.angle_beta   90.00
_cell.angle_gamma   90.00
#
_symmetry.space_group_name_H-M   'P 1'
#
loop_
_entity.id
_entity.type
_entity.pdbx_description
1 polymer ?
#
loop_
_entity_poly.entity_id
_entity_poly.type
_entity_poly.pdbx_seq_one_letter_code
_entity_poly.pdbx_strand_id
1 'polypeptide(L)'
;MIEKLVEIIVQRMKLRATSKTSIAISKLPRDPVAIFMESGTVRLTQVNKHFIEQILGGNRAESLTAWFEKATDYGVTIELELYDNGEPWLDYTMLSQLESPVFTSKGERLFHSCGQVICYGDSAVIPSGSTLCKYKKQLITPLANEYLTKNNIAVRERQ
;
A
#
# COMPACT_ATOMS: atom_id res chain seq x y z
N MET A 1 -27.24 20.85 -23.13
CA MET A 1 -25.88 20.58 -23.67
C MET A 1 -24.85 20.47 -22.55
N ILE A 2 -24.84 21.42 -21.60
CA ILE A 2 -23.99 21.37 -20.41
C ILE A 2 -24.25 20.14 -19.54
N GLU A 3 -25.52 19.76 -19.32
CA GLU A 3 -25.88 18.58 -18.52
C GLU A 3 -25.24 17.27 -19.05
N LYS A 4 -25.28 17.04 -20.37
CA LYS A 4 -24.63 15.87 -20.99
C LYS A 4 -23.11 15.88 -20.81
N LEU A 5 -22.46 17.05 -20.86
CA LEU A 5 -21.02 17.15 -20.61
C LEU A 5 -20.68 16.87 -19.14
N VAL A 6 -21.48 17.37 -18.21
CA VAL A 6 -21.32 17.10 -16.77
C VAL A 6 -21.49 15.61 -16.50
N GLU A 7 -22.50 14.95 -17.06
CA GLU A 7 -22.71 13.51 -16.93
C GLU A 7 -21.50 12.70 -17.43
N ILE A 8 -20.96 13.04 -18.59
CA ILE A 8 -19.76 12.38 -19.15
C ILE A 8 -18.55 12.55 -18.23
N ILE A 9 -18.34 13.76 -17.70
CA ILE A 9 -17.24 14.05 -16.77
C ILE A 9 -17.39 13.22 -15.50
N VAL A 10 -18.58 13.22 -14.89
CA VAL A 10 -18.85 12.45 -13.67
C VAL A 10 -18.64 10.95 -13.89
N GLN A 11 -19.11 10.41 -15.02
CA GLN A 11 -18.87 9.00 -15.35
C GLN A 11 -17.38 8.69 -15.49
N ARG A 12 -16.62 9.54 -16.20
CA ARG A 12 -15.17 9.37 -16.32
C ARG A 12 -14.46 9.45 -14.98
N MET A 13 -14.86 10.37 -14.10
CA MET A 13 -14.29 10.48 -12.76
C MET A 13 -14.56 9.24 -11.92
N LYS A 14 -15.78 8.66 -12.00
CA LYS A 14 -16.12 7.41 -11.32
C LYS A 14 -15.29 6.23 -11.84
N LEU A 15 -15.19 6.10 -13.17
CA LEU A 15 -14.37 5.06 -13.81
C LEU A 15 -12.90 5.18 -13.40
N ARG A 16 -12.36 6.40 -13.44
CA ARG A 16 -11.01 6.70 -12.99
C ARG A 16 -10.81 6.31 -11.54
N ALA A 17 -11.70 6.71 -10.63
CA ALA A 17 -11.58 6.42 -9.21
C ALA A 17 -11.49 4.91 -8.90
N THR A 18 -12.14 4.07 -9.71
CA THR A 18 -12.06 2.61 -9.61
C THR A 18 -10.95 1.97 -10.45
N SER A 19 -10.31 2.75 -11.34
CA SER A 19 -9.25 2.30 -12.23
C SER A 19 -7.95 2.10 -11.47
N LYS A 20 -7.30 0.98 -11.76
CA LYS A 20 -6.04 0.57 -11.15
C LYS A 20 -5.02 0.24 -12.24
N THR A 21 -3.88 0.90 -12.18
CA THR A 21 -2.76 0.67 -13.11
C THR A 21 -1.55 0.14 -12.37
N SER A 22 -0.91 -0.90 -12.91
CA SER A 22 0.30 -1.48 -12.33
C SER A 22 1.54 -1.14 -13.16
N ILE A 23 2.59 -0.66 -12.51
CA ILE A 23 3.83 -0.22 -13.17
C ILE A 23 5.02 -0.75 -12.37
N ALA A 24 5.95 -1.44 -13.03
CA ALA A 24 7.20 -1.84 -12.38
C ALA A 24 8.05 -0.61 -12.04
N ILE A 25 8.70 -0.60 -10.87
CA ILE A 25 9.57 0.53 -10.47
C ILE A 25 10.67 0.83 -11.49
N SER A 26 11.14 -0.18 -12.24
CA SER A 26 12.15 -0.04 -13.30
C SER A 26 11.65 0.68 -14.55
N LYS A 27 10.33 0.83 -14.69
CA LYS A 27 9.65 1.46 -15.84
C LYS A 27 8.87 2.71 -15.43
N LEU A 28 9.22 3.31 -14.30
CA LEU A 28 8.58 4.54 -13.83
C LEU A 28 8.77 5.65 -14.89
N PRO A 29 7.68 6.24 -15.42
CA PRO A 29 7.79 7.33 -16.36
C PRO A 29 8.31 8.58 -15.65
N ARG A 30 9.07 9.40 -16.39
CA ARG A 30 9.54 10.70 -15.86
C ARG A 30 8.38 11.66 -15.60
N ASP A 31 7.34 11.63 -16.43
CA ASP A 31 6.11 12.39 -16.23
C ASP A 31 4.91 11.44 -16.07
N PRO A 32 4.28 11.38 -14.88
CA PRO A 32 3.18 10.46 -14.63
C PRO A 32 1.78 10.98 -14.99
N VAL A 33 1.64 12.22 -15.49
CA VAL A 33 0.33 12.88 -15.65
C VAL A 33 -0.68 12.05 -16.45
N ALA A 34 -0.26 11.47 -17.57
CA ALA A 34 -1.15 10.65 -18.40
C ALA A 34 -1.76 9.49 -17.60
N ILE A 35 -0.92 8.79 -16.81
CA ILE A 35 -1.35 7.66 -15.98
C ILE A 35 -2.27 8.14 -14.86
N PHE A 36 -1.93 9.28 -14.25
CA PHE A 36 -2.72 9.85 -13.16
C PHE A 36 -4.08 10.34 -13.63
N MET A 37 -4.21 10.88 -14.84
CA MET A 37 -5.51 11.26 -15.39
C MET A 37 -6.44 10.05 -15.61
N GLU A 38 -5.89 8.86 -15.84
CA GLU A 38 -6.64 7.65 -16.18
C GLU A 38 -6.84 6.69 -14.99
N SER A 39 -6.07 6.86 -13.92
CA SER A 39 -6.04 5.94 -12.77
C SER A 39 -6.34 6.65 -11.46
N GLY A 40 -7.19 6.04 -10.63
CA GLY A 40 -7.41 6.43 -9.24
C GLY A 40 -6.39 5.77 -8.31
N THR A 41 -5.89 4.59 -8.69
CA THR A 41 -4.86 3.87 -7.96
C THR A 41 -3.73 3.47 -8.90
N VAL A 42 -2.48 3.71 -8.49
CA VAL A 42 -1.30 3.19 -9.18
C VAL A 42 -0.53 2.27 -8.25
N ARG A 43 -0.35 1.03 -8.69
CA ARG A 43 0.43 0.02 -7.96
C ARG A 43 1.83 -0.07 -8.56
N LEU A 44 2.82 0.30 -7.77
CA LEU A 44 4.23 0.14 -8.11
C LEU A 44 4.66 -1.29 -7.80
N THR A 45 5.04 -2.06 -8.82
CA THR A 45 5.41 -3.47 -8.69
C THR A 45 6.92 -3.67 -8.69
N GLN A 46 7.36 -4.85 -8.25
CA GLN A 46 8.77 -5.21 -8.12
C GLN A 46 9.53 -4.32 -7.13
N VAL A 47 8.84 -3.84 -6.09
CA VAL A 47 9.44 -3.02 -5.05
C VAL A 47 10.44 -3.85 -4.24
N ASN A 48 11.68 -3.35 -4.17
CA ASN A 48 12.78 -3.98 -3.44
C ASN A 48 13.16 -3.16 -2.20
N LYS A 49 14.08 -3.70 -1.38
CA LYS A 49 14.55 -3.05 -0.15
C LYS A 49 15.05 -1.63 -0.40
N HIS A 50 15.89 -1.45 -1.42
CA HIS A 50 16.51 -0.18 -1.74
C HIS A 50 15.47 0.90 -2.04
N PHE A 51 14.40 0.56 -2.77
CA PHE A 51 13.32 1.48 -3.07
C PHE A 51 12.56 1.91 -1.80
N ILE A 52 12.28 0.97 -0.89
CA ILE A 52 11.64 1.30 0.40
C ILE A 52 12.56 2.19 1.24
N GLU A 53 13.86 1.88 1.30
CA GLU A 53 14.84 2.69 2.03
C GLU A 53 14.96 4.11 1.46
N GLN A 54 14.88 4.27 0.14
CA GLN A 54 14.79 5.59 -0.49
C GLN A 54 13.52 6.33 -0.04
N ILE A 55 12.37 5.65 0.00
CA ILE A 55 11.11 6.24 0.45
C ILE A 55 11.22 6.70 1.91
N LEU A 56 11.76 5.88 2.80
CA LEU A 56 11.82 6.15 4.23
C LEU A 56 12.95 7.10 4.64
N GLY A 57 14.10 7.01 3.99
CA GLY A 57 15.33 7.71 4.38
C GLY A 57 15.35 9.21 4.07
N GLY A 58 14.28 9.76 3.48
CA GLY A 58 14.19 11.18 3.08
C GLY A 58 15.13 11.56 1.93
N ASN A 59 16.14 10.76 1.65
CA ASN A 59 17.03 10.85 0.48
C ASN A 59 16.39 10.20 -0.75
N ARG A 60 15.12 10.52 -1.00
CA ARG A 60 14.48 10.22 -2.27
C ARG A 60 15.17 11.07 -3.33
N ALA A 61 15.43 10.49 -4.50
CA ALA A 61 15.74 11.31 -5.66
C ALA A 61 14.63 12.36 -5.83
N GLU A 62 14.98 13.60 -6.12
CA GLU A 62 14.03 14.72 -6.29
C GLU A 62 12.88 14.34 -7.24
N SER A 63 13.19 13.56 -8.27
CA SER A 63 12.23 13.00 -9.21
C SER A 63 11.18 12.09 -8.57
N LEU A 64 11.56 11.26 -7.60
CA LEU A 64 10.64 10.36 -6.90
C LEU A 64 9.77 11.14 -5.93
N THR A 65 10.32 12.10 -5.19
CA THR A 65 9.53 12.98 -4.32
C THR A 65 8.46 13.72 -5.12
N ALA A 66 8.86 14.39 -6.21
CA ALA A 66 7.93 15.08 -7.10
C ALA A 66 6.88 14.13 -7.70
N TRP A 67 7.22 12.87 -7.94
CA TRP A 67 6.30 11.87 -8.45
C TRP A 67 5.18 11.54 -7.44
N PHE A 68 5.53 11.34 -6.17
CA PHE A 68 4.56 11.09 -5.09
C PHE A 68 3.72 12.33 -4.75
N GLU A 69 4.33 13.52 -4.73
CA GLU A 69 3.59 14.78 -4.54
C GLU A 69 2.55 14.98 -5.65
N LYS A 70 2.96 14.77 -6.90
CA LYS A 70 2.06 14.87 -8.06
C LYS A 70 0.95 13.81 -8.03
N ALA A 71 1.20 12.63 -7.48
CA ALA A 71 0.15 11.63 -7.27
C ALA A 71 -0.91 12.16 -6.29
N THR A 72 -0.49 12.77 -5.19
CA THR A 72 -1.36 13.41 -4.20
C THR A 72 -2.17 14.55 -4.83
N ASP A 73 -1.55 15.42 -5.63
CA ASP A 73 -2.23 16.53 -6.32
C ASP A 73 -3.34 16.06 -7.25
N TYR A 74 -3.17 14.89 -7.88
CA TYR A 74 -4.16 14.26 -8.74
C TYR A 74 -5.15 13.37 -7.97
N GLY A 75 -5.01 13.23 -6.65
CA GLY A 75 -5.82 12.32 -5.83
C GLY A 75 -5.64 10.85 -6.21
N VAL A 76 -4.42 10.46 -6.60
CA VAL A 76 -4.06 9.08 -6.95
C VAL A 76 -3.51 8.37 -5.71
N THR A 77 -4.07 7.22 -5.39
CA THR A 77 -3.53 6.35 -4.33
C THR A 77 -2.35 5.55 -4.87
N ILE A 78 -1.20 5.64 -4.21
CA ILE A 78 -0.02 4.83 -4.54
C ILE A 78 0.01 3.59 -3.64
N GLU A 79 0.09 2.43 -4.26
CA GLU A 79 0.30 1.14 -3.60
C GLU A 79 1.68 0.56 -3.97
N LEU A 80 2.28 -0.19 -3.07
CA LEU A 80 3.58 -0.83 -3.26
C LEU A 80 3.43 -2.34 -3.29
N GLU A 81 3.93 -3.02 -4.31
CA GLU A 81 3.93 -4.47 -4.41
C GLU A 81 5.36 -5.00 -4.43
N LEU A 82 5.67 -5.83 -3.44
CA LEU A 82 7.02 -6.32 -3.17
C LEU A 82 7.46 -7.37 -4.20
N TYR A 83 8.72 -7.31 -4.64
CA TYR A 83 9.28 -8.22 -5.65
C TYR A 83 9.30 -9.70 -5.19
N ASP A 84 9.53 -9.97 -3.91
CA ASP A 84 9.65 -11.33 -3.35
C ASP A 84 8.93 -11.46 -2.00
N ASN A 85 7.73 -10.88 -1.89
CA ASN A 85 6.96 -10.82 -0.63
C ASN A 85 7.71 -10.15 0.55
N GLY A 86 8.81 -9.47 0.26
CA GLY A 86 9.68 -8.78 1.21
C GLY A 86 10.66 -9.65 1.98
N GLU A 87 10.60 -10.98 1.89
CA GLU A 87 11.50 -11.82 2.67
C GLU A 87 12.87 -11.98 1.97
N PRO A 88 13.99 -12.02 2.72
CA PRO A 88 14.13 -11.85 4.17
C PRO A 88 14.36 -10.39 4.62
N TRP A 89 14.37 -9.41 3.71
CA TRP A 89 14.88 -8.07 3.97
C TRP A 89 13.88 -7.09 4.61
N LEU A 90 12.58 -7.39 4.55
CA LEU A 90 11.51 -6.49 4.99
C LEU A 90 11.42 -6.47 6.52
N ASP A 91 11.97 -5.43 7.12
CA ASP A 91 11.78 -5.17 8.54
C ASP A 91 10.34 -4.63 8.78
N TYR A 92 9.61 -5.19 9.75
CA TYR A 92 8.21 -4.82 9.95
C TYR A 92 8.04 -3.41 10.49
N THR A 93 9.06 -2.85 11.16
CA THR A 93 9.12 -1.42 11.48
C THR A 93 9.13 -0.52 10.24
N MET A 94 9.63 -1.00 9.09
CA MET A 94 9.56 -0.24 7.84
C MET A 94 8.11 -0.16 7.35
N LEU A 95 7.32 -1.22 7.53
CA LEU A 95 5.91 -1.24 7.12
C LEU A 95 5.07 -0.19 7.86
N SER A 96 5.31 0.02 9.15
CA SER A 96 4.56 1.00 9.94
C SER A 96 4.95 2.45 9.66
N GLN A 97 6.08 2.69 9.00
CA GLN A 97 6.54 4.02 8.59
C GLN A 97 6.08 4.41 7.17
N LEU A 98 5.58 3.46 6.38
CA LEU A 98 5.12 3.70 5.03
C LEU A 98 3.67 4.21 5.03
N GLU A 99 3.44 5.34 4.38
CA GLU A 99 2.09 5.88 4.16
C GLU A 99 1.33 5.10 3.08
N SER A 100 2.06 4.59 2.08
CA SER A 100 1.51 3.80 0.98
C SER A 100 1.21 2.36 1.42
N PRO A 101 0.01 1.82 1.11
CA PRO A 101 -0.30 0.41 1.33
C PRO A 101 0.71 -0.52 0.65
N VAL A 102 1.21 -1.50 1.40
CA VAL A 102 2.18 -2.49 0.91
C VAL A 102 1.49 -3.84 0.69
N PHE A 103 1.79 -4.48 -0.43
CA PHE A 103 1.23 -5.74 -0.87
C PHE A 103 2.33 -6.77 -1.17
N THR A 104 2.02 -8.04 -0.92
CA THR A 104 2.80 -9.18 -1.42
C THR A 104 2.58 -9.34 -2.93
N SER A 105 3.44 -10.10 -3.61
CA SER A 105 3.23 -10.41 -5.04
C SER A 105 2.00 -11.29 -5.27
N LYS A 106 1.44 -11.89 -4.20
CA LYS A 106 0.17 -12.61 -4.20
C LYS A 106 -1.06 -11.70 -4.00
N GLY A 107 -0.84 -10.40 -3.80
CA GLY A 107 -1.90 -9.41 -3.62
C GLY A 107 -2.41 -9.26 -2.18
N GLU A 108 -1.76 -9.89 -1.19
CA GLU A 108 -2.13 -9.75 0.22
C GLU A 108 -1.58 -8.42 0.75
N ARG A 109 -2.43 -7.60 1.37
CA ARG A 109 -1.96 -6.37 2.01
C ARG A 109 -1.26 -6.69 3.32
N LEU A 110 -0.08 -6.10 3.52
CA LEU A 110 0.70 -6.26 4.73
C LEU A 110 0.37 -5.16 5.74
N PHE A 111 0.21 -5.55 7.01
CA PHE A 111 0.00 -4.65 8.13
C PHE A 111 0.97 -4.98 9.25
N HIS A 112 1.44 -3.95 9.96
CA HIS A 112 2.22 -4.12 11.17
C HIS A 112 1.71 -3.16 12.24
N SER A 113 1.47 -3.65 13.45
CA SER A 113 1.24 -2.82 14.64
C SER A 113 2.56 -2.68 15.40
N CYS A 114 2.92 -1.45 15.78
CA CYS A 114 4.15 -1.16 16.51
C CYS A 114 4.09 -1.59 17.99
N GLY A 115 2.89 -1.87 18.53
CA GLY A 115 2.71 -2.16 19.95
C GLY A 115 3.28 -3.53 20.36
N GLN A 116 3.80 -3.67 21.59
CA GLN A 116 4.21 -4.98 22.11
C GLN A 116 3.03 -5.96 22.26
N VAL A 117 1.82 -5.42 22.44
CA VAL A 117 0.58 -6.18 22.56
C VAL A 117 -0.37 -5.73 21.46
N ILE A 118 -0.84 -6.69 20.67
CA ILE A 118 -1.80 -6.49 19.58
C ILE A 118 -3.20 -6.73 20.15
N CYS A 119 -3.96 -5.66 20.21
CA CYS A 119 -5.29 -5.62 20.78
C CYS A 119 -6.36 -5.75 19.68
N TYR A 120 -7.61 -5.89 20.11
CA TYR A 120 -8.75 -5.93 19.19
C TYR A 120 -8.79 -4.70 18.27
N GLY A 121 -8.52 -3.50 18.80
CA GLY A 121 -8.48 -2.27 18.01
C GLY A 121 -7.47 -2.29 16.88
N ASP A 122 -6.27 -2.82 17.13
CA ASP A 122 -5.23 -3.00 16.10
C ASP A 122 -5.66 -3.97 15.00
N SER A 123 -6.45 -4.99 15.36
CA SER A 123 -6.91 -6.02 14.43
C SER A 123 -8.14 -5.57 13.64
N ALA A 124 -9.02 -4.77 14.26
CA ALA A 124 -10.28 -4.32 13.68
C ALA A 124 -10.11 -3.45 12.43
N VAL A 125 -8.99 -2.74 12.32
CA VAL A 125 -8.65 -1.90 11.16
C VAL A 125 -8.10 -2.69 9.97
N ILE A 126 -7.78 -3.97 10.15
CA ILE A 126 -7.18 -4.81 9.12
C ILE A 126 -8.30 -5.43 8.26
N PRO A 127 -8.32 -5.18 6.93
CA PRO A 127 -9.29 -5.79 6.04
C PRO A 127 -9.10 -7.30 5.90
N SER A 128 -10.20 -8.00 5.65
CA SER A 128 -10.17 -9.43 5.32
C SER A 128 -9.27 -9.72 4.11
N GLY A 129 -8.56 -10.86 4.13
CA GLY A 129 -7.60 -11.25 3.10
C GLY A 129 -6.24 -10.53 3.18
N SER A 130 -6.00 -9.80 4.27
CA SER A 130 -4.71 -9.18 4.58
C SER A 130 -3.84 -10.08 5.46
N THR A 131 -2.58 -9.69 5.64
CA THR A 131 -1.62 -10.36 6.50
C THR A 131 -1.10 -9.40 7.58
N LEU A 132 -1.29 -9.77 8.84
CA LEU A 132 -0.66 -9.14 9.98
C LEU A 132 0.77 -9.67 10.15
N CYS A 133 1.74 -8.80 9.95
CA CYS A 133 3.15 -9.02 10.21
C CYS A 133 3.48 -8.65 11.66
N LYS A 134 4.00 -9.60 12.44
CA LYS A 134 4.42 -9.36 13.83
C LYS A 134 5.78 -9.98 14.15
N TYR A 135 6.48 -9.40 15.11
CA TYR A 135 7.62 -10.06 15.74
C TYR A 135 7.16 -11.14 16.72
N LYS A 136 8.00 -12.14 16.94
CA LYS A 136 7.76 -13.22 17.89
C LYS A 136 7.50 -12.73 19.31
N LYS A 137 8.18 -11.65 19.71
CA LYS A 137 8.00 -11.02 21.03
C LYS A 137 6.66 -10.29 21.20
N GLN A 138 5.95 -10.00 20.11
CA GLN A 138 4.65 -9.35 20.19
C GLN A 138 3.57 -10.37 20.56
N LEU A 139 2.78 -10.02 21.57
CA LEU A 139 1.66 -10.82 22.06
C LEU A 139 0.38 -10.41 21.34
N ILE A 140 -0.47 -11.38 21.02
CA ILE A 140 -1.82 -11.11 20.50
C ILE A 140 -2.81 -11.42 21.63
N THR A 141 -3.68 -10.47 21.94
CA THR A 141 -4.76 -10.71 22.92
C THR A 141 -5.75 -11.76 22.40
N PRO A 142 -6.44 -12.53 23.27
CA PRO A 142 -7.40 -13.54 22.83
C PRO A 142 -8.47 -12.98 21.87
N LEU A 143 -9.02 -11.81 22.20
CA LEU A 143 -10.04 -11.13 21.39
C LEU A 143 -9.51 -10.67 20.02
N ALA A 144 -8.26 -10.21 19.95
CA ALA A 144 -7.60 -9.91 18.68
C ALA A 144 -7.43 -11.17 17.83
N ASN A 145 -6.97 -12.27 18.44
CA ASN A 145 -6.75 -13.53 17.74
C ASN A 145 -8.05 -14.12 17.17
N GLU A 146 -9.15 -14.06 17.93
CA GLU A 146 -10.48 -14.43 17.47
C GLU A 146 -10.91 -13.59 16.26
N TYR A 147 -10.71 -12.28 16.30
CA TYR A 147 -11.04 -11.40 15.19
C TYR A 147 -10.22 -11.70 13.93
N LEU A 148 -8.90 -11.86 14.07
CA LEU A 148 -7.99 -12.18 12.96
C LEU A 148 -8.42 -13.49 12.26
N THR A 149 -8.68 -14.53 13.06
CA THR A 149 -9.13 -15.84 12.57
C THR A 149 -10.48 -15.73 11.86
N LYS A 150 -11.46 -15.05 12.48
CA LYS A 150 -12.82 -14.90 11.94
C LYS A 150 -12.84 -14.14 10.62
N ASN A 151 -11.95 -13.16 10.44
CA ASN A 151 -11.92 -12.30 9.25
C ASN A 151 -10.93 -12.78 8.19
N ASN A 152 -10.39 -14.01 8.30
CA ASN A 152 -9.41 -14.55 7.35
C ASN A 152 -8.20 -13.62 7.17
N ILE A 153 -7.65 -13.16 8.30
CA ILE A 153 -6.41 -12.36 8.34
C ILE A 153 -5.29 -13.30 8.75
N ALA A 154 -4.33 -13.50 7.86
CA ALA A 154 -3.17 -14.34 8.13
C ALA A 154 -2.23 -13.65 9.13
N VAL A 155 -1.54 -14.42 9.96
CA VAL A 155 -0.50 -13.89 10.86
C VAL A 155 0.85 -14.42 10.41
N ARG A 156 1.74 -13.51 10.02
CA ARG A 156 3.13 -13.81 9.65
C ARG A 156 4.04 -13.39 10.80
N GLU A 157 4.72 -14.36 11.37
CA GLU A 157 5.65 -14.13 12.47
C GLU A 157 7.10 -14.10 11.96
N ARG A 158 7.85 -13.10 12.42
CA ARG A 158 9.31 -13.01 12.26
C ARG A 158 10.00 -13.24 13.60
N GLN A 159 11.11 -14.00 13.59
CA GLN A 159 11.92 -14.30 14.79
C GLN A 159 12.48 -13.03 15.43
#